data_AF-A0A357Y9N7-F1
#
_entry.id   AF-A0A357Y9N7-F1
#
_cell.length_a   1.000
_cell.length_b   1.000
_cell.length_c   1.000
_cell.angle_alpha   90.00
_cell.angle_beta   90.00
_cell.angle_gamma   90.00
#
_symmetry.space_group_name_H-M   'P 1'
#
loop_
_entity.id
_entity.type
_entity.pdbx_description
1 polymer ?
#
loop_
_entity_poly.entity_id
_entity_poly.type
_entity_poly.pdbx_seq_one_letter_code
_entity_poly.pdbx_strand_id
1 'polypeptide(L)'
;MGFFNFSKYNDMEKAMLDMYSQMLSMRGIPSSEAKKLTEDMLDQAIEESKKDGTYNLPQNLGDIIFGDVGTDNLTIKKIAESIRQKLPYKKEEGVRDQDVRWWWNLNDIERRMMLKQDDAARMTLILHELENSTEPSKEKAFDTATIKVRKFHPIYGDPKDTAHTKGEDRPLPYELKDRINIYIEKRAKESSGNYKAEIEKATTFNALVRKEIRAGKL
;
A
#
# COMPACT_ATOMS: atom_id res chain seq x y z
N MET A 1 0.38 17.85 42.03
CA MET A 1 0.13 16.53 41.38
C MET A 1 0.19 16.76 39.88
N GLY A 2 1.23 16.26 39.21
CA GLY A 2 1.45 16.51 37.79
C GLY A 2 0.41 15.79 36.94
N PHE A 3 -0.29 16.54 36.09
CA PHE A 3 -1.11 16.00 35.01
C PHE A 3 -0.18 15.37 33.98
N PHE A 4 0.06 14.07 34.08
CA PHE A 4 0.65 13.31 32.98
C PHE A 4 -0.38 13.28 31.86
N ASN A 5 -0.21 14.17 30.88
CA ASN A 5 -0.96 14.14 29.64
C ASN A 5 -0.41 12.96 28.81
N PHE A 6 -0.88 11.74 29.10
CA PHE A 6 -0.59 10.58 28.28
C PHE A 6 -1.32 10.77 26.96
N SER A 7 -0.65 11.39 25.99
CA SER A 7 -1.14 11.44 24.63
C SER A 7 -1.32 10.01 24.13
N LYS A 8 -2.49 9.71 23.55
CA LYS A 8 -2.85 8.40 22.98
C LYS A 8 -1.80 7.88 21.99
N TYR A 9 -1.15 8.80 21.28
CA TYR A 9 -0.22 8.53 20.21
C TYR A 9 1.19 9.02 20.56
N ASN A 10 2.22 8.31 20.10
CA ASN A 10 3.58 8.82 20.10
C ASN A 10 3.77 9.90 19.01
N ASP A 11 4.94 10.55 18.97
CA ASP A 11 5.14 11.70 18.08
C ASP A 11 5.08 11.35 16.58
N MET A 12 5.54 10.15 16.20
CA MET A 12 5.44 9.67 14.82
C MET A 12 3.99 9.34 14.44
N GLU A 13 3.24 8.72 15.36
CA GLU A 13 1.80 8.45 15.19
C GLU A 13 0.97 9.74 15.09
N LYS A 14 1.29 10.77 15.88
CA LYS A 14 0.68 12.11 15.74
C LYS A 14 0.98 12.74 14.39
N ALA A 15 2.24 12.68 13.94
CA ALA A 15 2.62 13.23 12.65
C ALA A 15 1.87 12.53 11.49
N MET A 16 1.68 11.21 11.56
CA MET A 16 0.85 10.48 10.62
C MET A 16 -0.61 10.91 10.69
N LEU A 17 -1.19 11.02 11.90
CA LEU A 17 -2.56 11.49 12.08
C LEU A 17 -2.78 12.84 11.40
N ASP A 18 -1.89 13.80 11.64
CA ASP A 18 -2.01 15.14 11.08
C ASP A 18 -1.88 15.12 9.54
N MET A 19 -0.86 14.43 9.01
CA MET A 19 -0.62 14.32 7.58
C MET A 19 -1.80 13.69 6.83
N TYR A 20 -2.28 12.54 7.28
CA TYR A 20 -3.39 11.84 6.62
C TYR A 20 -4.72 12.59 6.77
N SER A 21 -4.97 13.21 7.93
CA SER A 21 -6.15 14.06 8.13
C SER A 21 -6.15 15.26 7.17
N GLN A 22 -4.99 15.88 6.96
CA GLN A 22 -4.84 16.97 6.00
C GLN A 22 -5.07 16.49 4.57
N MET A 23 -4.50 15.34 4.19
CA MET A 23 -4.71 14.76 2.86
C MET A 23 -6.17 14.46 2.57
N LEU A 24 -6.92 13.89 3.52
CA LEU A 24 -8.35 13.65 3.39
C LEU A 24 -9.13 14.97 3.30
N SER A 25 -8.75 15.98 4.09
CA SER A 25 -9.35 17.31 4.04
C SER A 25 -9.17 17.98 2.68
N MET A 26 -7.98 17.85 2.07
CA MET A 26 -7.70 18.35 0.72
C MET A 26 -8.54 17.67 -0.36
N ARG A 27 -9.09 16.48 -0.09
CA ARG A 27 -10.02 15.75 -0.98
C ARG A 27 -11.48 16.13 -0.75
N GLY A 28 -11.75 17.16 0.06
CA GLY A 28 -13.09 17.71 0.29
C GLY A 28 -13.82 17.11 1.48
N ILE A 29 -13.18 16.24 2.28
CA ILE A 29 -13.78 15.71 3.51
C ILE A 29 -13.70 16.81 4.60
N PRO A 30 -14.80 17.10 5.34
CA PRO A 30 -14.75 18.06 6.44
C PRO A 30 -13.66 17.71 7.46
N SER A 31 -12.89 18.71 7.93
CA SER A 31 -11.70 18.47 8.76
C SER A 31 -11.96 17.62 10.02
N SER A 32 -13.10 17.79 10.69
CA SER A 32 -13.49 16.98 11.85
C SER A 32 -13.74 15.52 11.49
N GLU A 33 -14.34 15.26 10.33
CA GLU A 33 -14.59 13.91 9.81
C GLU A 33 -13.29 13.26 9.31
N ALA A 34 -12.47 14.01 8.57
CA ALA A 34 -11.16 13.58 8.11
C ALA A 34 -10.26 13.16 9.28
N LYS A 35 -10.27 13.93 10.37
CA LYS A 35 -9.53 13.58 11.59
C LYS A 35 -10.05 12.29 12.20
N LYS A 36 -11.36 12.15 12.39
CA LYS A 36 -11.95 10.94 12.98
C LYS A 36 -11.66 9.69 12.14
N LEU A 37 -11.84 9.77 10.83
CA LEU A 37 -11.52 8.66 9.91
C LEU A 37 -10.05 8.25 10.00
N THR A 38 -9.15 9.23 10.08
CA THR A 38 -7.71 8.97 10.22
C THR A 38 -7.38 8.38 11.58
N GLU A 39 -8.03 8.82 12.67
CA GLU A 39 -7.89 8.22 14.00
C GLU A 39 -8.30 6.74 13.98
N ASP A 40 -9.45 6.41 13.37
CA ASP A 40 -9.92 5.03 13.25
C ASP A 40 -8.94 4.16 12.42
N MET A 41 -8.41 4.69 11.32
CA MET A 41 -7.39 4.01 10.50
C MET A 41 -6.10 3.75 11.29
N LEU A 42 -5.64 4.75 12.04
CA LEU A 42 -4.41 4.69 12.84
C LEU A 42 -4.55 3.71 14.00
N ASP A 43 -5.68 3.73 14.71
CA ASP A 43 -5.97 2.78 15.79
C ASP A 43 -5.93 1.34 15.29
N GLN A 44 -6.59 1.07 14.16
CA GLN A 44 -6.57 -0.26 13.55
C GLN A 44 -5.15 -0.66 13.13
N ALA A 45 -4.37 0.26 12.54
CA ALA A 45 -2.99 -0.03 12.14
C ALA A 45 -2.13 -0.38 13.36
N ILE A 46 -2.30 0.34 14.48
CA ILE A 46 -1.61 0.08 15.75
C ILE A 46 -2.03 -1.26 16.34
N GLU A 47 -3.33 -1.55 16.40
CA GLU A 47 -3.86 -2.80 16.93
C GLU A 47 -3.34 -4.01 16.14
N GLU A 48 -3.46 -3.98 14.82
CA GLU A 48 -2.99 -5.06 13.95
C GLU A 48 -1.47 -5.24 14.06
N SER A 49 -0.69 -4.16 14.09
CA SER A 49 0.77 -4.22 14.22
C SER A 49 1.22 -4.80 15.57
N LYS A 50 0.50 -4.50 16.65
CA LYS A 50 0.75 -5.09 17.97
C LYS A 50 0.37 -6.58 17.98
N LYS A 51 -0.77 -6.93 17.40
CA LYS A 51 -1.24 -8.31 17.28
C LYS A 51 -0.28 -9.19 16.49
N ASP A 52 0.29 -8.66 15.41
CA ASP A 52 1.25 -9.37 14.57
C ASP A 52 2.69 -9.35 15.12
N GLY A 53 2.93 -8.63 16.23
CA GLY A 53 4.25 -8.50 16.85
C GLY A 53 5.23 -7.64 16.04
N THR A 54 4.73 -6.81 15.13
CA THR A 54 5.53 -5.98 14.20
C THR A 54 5.62 -4.51 14.62
N TYR A 55 4.94 -4.11 15.70
CA TYR A 55 4.90 -2.72 16.19
C TYR A 55 6.29 -2.13 16.49
N ASN A 56 7.18 -2.95 17.06
CA ASN A 56 8.53 -2.53 17.49
C ASN A 56 9.63 -3.00 16.54
N LEU A 57 9.32 -3.17 15.25
CA LEU A 57 10.36 -3.49 14.27
C LEU A 57 11.37 -2.34 14.14
N PRO A 58 12.66 -2.65 13.95
CA PRO A 58 13.68 -1.63 13.83
C PRO A 58 13.58 -0.92 12.48
N GLN A 59 13.87 0.37 12.45
CA GLN A 59 13.83 1.20 11.24
C GLN A 59 14.95 0.88 10.23
N ASN A 60 15.87 -0.02 10.56
CA ASN A 60 16.90 -0.54 9.65
C ASN A 60 16.68 -2.03 9.32
N LEU A 61 15.44 -2.53 9.43
CA LEU A 61 15.12 -3.93 9.15
C LEU A 61 15.53 -4.34 7.73
N GLY A 62 15.47 -3.45 6.74
CA GLY A 62 15.99 -3.67 5.40
C GLY A 62 17.46 -4.11 5.41
N ASP A 63 18.30 -3.43 6.20
CA ASP A 63 19.73 -3.77 6.32
C ASP A 63 19.95 -5.10 7.05
N ILE A 64 19.10 -5.40 8.03
CA ILE A 64 19.10 -6.68 8.74
C ILE A 64 18.67 -7.83 7.80
N ILE A 65 17.69 -7.59 6.91
CA ILE A 65 17.25 -8.58 5.90
C ILE A 65 18.41 -8.97 4.99
N PHE A 66 19.23 -8.01 4.55
CA PHE A 66 20.39 -8.30 3.70
C PHE A 66 21.61 -8.81 4.48
N GLY A 67 21.60 -8.70 5.81
CA GLY A 67 22.71 -9.15 6.67
C GLY A 67 23.85 -8.13 6.76
N ASP A 68 23.63 -6.90 6.29
CA ASP A 68 24.62 -5.81 6.40
C ASP A 68 24.75 -5.33 7.86
N VAL A 69 23.68 -5.49 8.63
CA VAL A 69 23.63 -5.17 10.06
C VAL A 69 23.12 -6.39 10.84
N GLY A 70 23.87 -6.76 11.89
CA GLY A 70 23.46 -7.80 12.83
C GLY A 70 22.39 -7.33 13.81
N THR A 71 21.68 -8.28 14.42
CA THR A 71 20.79 -8.03 15.56
C THR A 71 20.89 -9.23 16.49
N ASP A 72 20.78 -9.03 17.81
CA ASP A 72 20.73 -10.14 18.77
C ASP A 72 19.29 -10.60 19.07
N ASN A 73 18.29 -9.84 18.60
CA ASN A 73 16.89 -10.15 18.82
C ASN A 73 16.44 -11.31 17.91
N LEU A 74 16.14 -12.46 18.53
CA LEU A 74 15.75 -13.68 17.81
C LEU A 74 14.44 -13.52 17.00
N THR A 75 13.49 -12.72 17.49
CA THR A 75 12.25 -12.44 16.76
C THR A 75 12.54 -11.67 15.48
N ILE A 76 13.38 -10.64 15.56
CA ILE A 76 13.80 -9.86 14.38
C ILE A 76 14.56 -10.75 13.39
N LYS A 77 15.45 -11.63 13.86
CA LYS A 77 16.14 -12.61 12.98
C LYS A 77 15.16 -13.47 12.20
N LYS A 78 14.15 -14.04 12.87
CA LYS A 78 13.13 -14.91 12.24
C LYS A 78 12.30 -14.15 11.21
N ILE A 79 11.90 -12.92 11.52
CA ILE A 79 11.17 -12.06 10.58
C ILE A 79 12.03 -11.75 9.35
N ALA A 80 13.27 -11.31 9.56
CA ALA A 80 14.20 -11.02 8.48
C ALA A 80 14.46 -12.25 7.59
N GLU A 81 14.61 -13.42 8.18
CA GLU A 81 14.78 -14.68 7.45
C GLU A 81 13.54 -15.06 6.63
N SER A 82 12.35 -14.96 7.23
CA SER A 82 11.08 -15.20 6.52
C SER A 82 10.91 -14.27 5.30
N ILE A 83 11.29 -13.00 5.45
CA ILE A 83 11.28 -12.05 4.34
C ILE A 83 12.32 -12.44 3.29
N ARG A 84 13.56 -12.75 3.70
CA ARG A 84 14.65 -13.16 2.82
C ARG A 84 14.30 -14.38 1.98
N GLN A 85 13.62 -15.37 2.56
CA GLN A 85 13.15 -16.57 1.84
C GLN A 85 12.14 -16.24 0.73
N LYS A 86 11.40 -15.13 0.86
CA LYS A 86 10.42 -14.68 -0.14
C LYS A 86 11.02 -13.76 -1.21
N LEU A 87 12.20 -13.17 -0.96
CA LEU A 87 12.82 -12.24 -1.90
C LEU A 87 13.09 -12.81 -3.30
N PRO A 88 13.54 -14.08 -3.49
CA PRO A 88 13.84 -14.59 -4.82
C PRO A 88 12.69 -14.43 -5.82
N TYR A 89 11.48 -14.84 -5.46
CA TYR A 89 10.33 -14.72 -6.35
C TYR A 89 9.78 -13.29 -6.42
N LYS A 90 10.02 -12.45 -5.41
CA LYS A 90 9.71 -11.02 -5.51
C LYS A 90 10.65 -10.31 -6.48
N LYS A 91 11.92 -10.72 -6.57
CA LYS A 91 12.89 -10.19 -7.54
C LYS A 91 12.50 -10.54 -8.98
N GLU A 92 11.82 -11.66 -9.21
CA GLU A 92 11.23 -12.01 -10.51
C GLU A 92 10.13 -11.01 -10.94
N GLU A 93 9.49 -10.30 -10.00
CA GLU A 93 8.57 -9.19 -10.27
C GLU A 93 9.27 -7.86 -10.57
N GLY A 94 10.61 -7.84 -10.55
CA GLY A 94 11.41 -6.62 -10.69
C GLY A 94 11.62 -5.83 -9.40
N VAL A 95 11.42 -6.43 -8.23
CA VAL A 95 11.84 -5.85 -6.94
C VAL A 95 13.36 -5.75 -6.90
N ARG A 96 13.87 -4.56 -6.58
CA ARG A 96 15.29 -4.23 -6.39
C ARG A 96 15.60 -4.18 -4.89
N ASP A 97 16.87 -4.33 -4.53
CA ASP A 97 17.28 -4.30 -3.13
C ASP A 97 16.96 -2.94 -2.47
N GLN A 98 16.99 -1.85 -3.23
CA GLN A 98 16.60 -0.52 -2.76
C GLN A 98 15.10 -0.45 -2.40
N ASP A 99 14.24 -1.12 -3.19
CA ASP A 99 12.80 -1.19 -2.91
C ASP A 99 12.55 -1.93 -1.58
N VAL A 100 13.29 -3.03 -1.36
CA VAL A 100 13.23 -3.82 -0.12
C VAL A 100 13.67 -2.95 1.07
N ARG A 101 14.79 -2.22 0.96
CA ARG A 101 15.25 -1.33 2.03
C ARG A 101 14.26 -0.24 2.32
N TRP A 102 13.77 0.44 1.29
CA TRP A 102 12.78 1.50 1.45
C TRP A 102 11.57 0.99 2.22
N TRP A 103 10.95 -0.11 1.78
CA TRP A 103 9.74 -0.64 2.41
C TRP A 103 9.97 -1.13 3.84
N TRP A 104 11.03 -1.91 4.07
CA TRP A 104 11.25 -2.55 5.37
C TRP A 104 11.89 -1.62 6.40
N ASN A 105 12.51 -0.50 5.99
CA ASN A 105 13.01 0.52 6.91
C ASN A 105 11.91 1.47 7.42
N LEU A 106 10.76 1.54 6.75
CA LEU A 106 9.59 2.23 7.30
C LEU A 106 9.14 1.57 8.61
N ASN A 107 8.56 2.36 9.51
CA ASN A 107 7.83 1.80 10.62
C ASN A 107 6.61 1.00 10.11
N ASP A 108 6.23 -0.04 10.84
CA ASP A 108 5.10 -0.87 10.42
C ASP A 108 3.77 -0.12 10.36
N ILE A 109 3.57 0.85 11.26
CA ILE A 109 2.39 1.71 11.24
C ILE A 109 2.36 2.57 9.99
N GLU A 110 3.49 3.13 9.57
CA GLU A 110 3.58 3.91 8.32
C GLU A 110 3.17 3.05 7.12
N ARG A 111 3.72 1.83 7.02
CA ARG A 111 3.34 0.89 5.95
C ARG A 111 1.84 0.60 5.96
N ARG A 112 1.26 0.30 7.13
CA ARG A 112 -0.17 -0.01 7.26
C ARG A 112 -1.05 1.18 6.92
N MET A 113 -0.69 2.39 7.36
CA MET A 113 -1.41 3.62 7.00
C MET A 113 -1.40 3.87 5.50
N MET A 114 -0.26 3.64 4.83
CA MET A 114 -0.18 3.73 3.37
C MET A 114 -1.11 2.72 2.67
N LEU A 115 -1.25 1.50 3.20
CA LEU A 115 -2.13 0.48 2.63
C LEU A 115 -3.61 0.78 2.89
N LYS A 116 -3.96 1.20 4.12
CA LYS A 116 -5.33 1.58 4.46
C LYS A 116 -5.81 2.78 3.64
N GLN A 117 -4.94 3.72 3.32
CA GLN A 117 -5.26 4.83 2.42
C GLN A 117 -5.58 4.35 1.00
N ASP A 118 -4.82 3.37 0.48
CA ASP A 118 -5.12 2.77 -0.82
C ASP A 118 -6.46 2.01 -0.78
N ASP A 119 -6.71 1.26 0.29
CA ASP A 119 -7.98 0.53 0.49
C ASP A 119 -9.17 1.49 0.52
N ALA A 120 -9.05 2.60 1.26
CA ALA A 120 -10.07 3.64 1.30
C ALA A 120 -10.33 4.22 -0.10
N ALA A 121 -9.27 4.55 -0.86
CA ALA A 121 -9.41 5.08 -2.22
C ALA A 121 -10.10 4.08 -3.16
N ARG A 122 -9.73 2.80 -3.09
CA ARG A 122 -10.39 1.74 -3.86
C ARG A 122 -11.85 1.57 -3.45
N MET A 123 -12.15 1.57 -2.16
CA MET A 123 -13.51 1.42 -1.64
C MET A 123 -14.41 2.58 -2.09
N THR A 124 -13.91 3.82 -2.05
CA THR A 124 -14.64 4.98 -2.59
C THR A 124 -15.02 4.78 -4.05
N LEU A 125 -14.10 4.26 -4.88
CA LEU A 125 -14.42 3.96 -6.28
C LEU A 125 -15.46 2.84 -6.38
N ILE A 126 -15.36 1.77 -5.60
CA ILE A 126 -16.38 0.70 -5.60
C ILE A 126 -17.76 1.27 -5.27
N LEU A 127 -17.88 2.05 -4.19
CA LEU A 127 -19.14 2.64 -3.77
C LEU A 127 -19.72 3.54 -4.86
N HIS A 128 -18.88 4.39 -5.47
CA HIS A 128 -19.29 5.24 -6.58
C HIS A 128 -19.83 4.43 -7.78
N GLU A 129 -19.16 3.35 -8.17
CA GLU A 129 -19.62 2.50 -9.27
C GLU A 129 -20.91 1.75 -8.92
N LEU A 130 -21.07 1.31 -7.67
CA LEU A 130 -22.29 0.66 -7.21
C LEU A 130 -23.49 1.61 -7.21
N GLU A 131 -23.32 2.84 -6.73
CA GLU A 131 -24.36 3.88 -6.70
C GLU A 131 -24.84 4.26 -8.11
N ASN A 132 -23.93 4.23 -9.09
CA ASN A 132 -24.22 4.60 -10.49
C ASN A 132 -24.44 3.39 -11.41
N SER A 133 -24.53 2.18 -10.86
CA SER A 133 -24.65 0.96 -11.65
C SER A 133 -26.02 0.83 -12.31
N THR A 134 -26.01 0.38 -13.57
CA THR A 134 -27.22 -0.04 -14.31
C THR A 134 -27.31 -1.56 -14.46
N GLU A 135 -26.41 -2.30 -13.80
CA GLU A 135 -26.38 -3.76 -13.85
C GLU A 135 -27.64 -4.38 -13.20
N PRO A 136 -28.13 -5.51 -13.72
CA PRO A 136 -29.39 -6.09 -13.29
C PRO A 136 -29.33 -6.77 -11.90
N SER A 137 -28.13 -6.97 -11.34
CA SER A 137 -27.95 -7.54 -10.00
C SER A 137 -26.81 -6.88 -9.23
N LYS A 138 -26.91 -6.91 -7.90
CA LYS A 138 -25.86 -6.40 -7.01
C LYS A 138 -24.52 -7.11 -7.21
N GLU A 139 -24.56 -8.42 -7.47
CA GLU A 139 -23.36 -9.23 -7.73
C GLU A 139 -22.64 -8.76 -9.01
N LYS A 140 -23.38 -8.59 -10.12
CA LYS A 140 -22.79 -8.07 -11.38
C LYS A 140 -22.29 -6.64 -11.25
N ALA A 141 -23.02 -5.80 -10.50
CA ALA A 141 -22.57 -4.44 -10.20
C ALA A 141 -21.23 -4.47 -9.44
N PHE A 142 -21.09 -5.36 -8.45
CA PHE A 142 -19.86 -5.50 -7.67
C PHE A 142 -18.70 -6.06 -8.50
N ASP A 143 -18.95 -7.05 -9.36
CA ASP A 143 -17.94 -7.58 -10.28
C ASP A 143 -17.43 -6.50 -11.23
N THR A 144 -18.34 -5.71 -11.80
CA THR A 144 -18.00 -4.60 -12.71
C THR A 144 -17.20 -3.53 -12.00
N ALA A 145 -17.60 -3.14 -10.79
CA ALA A 145 -16.87 -2.21 -9.95
C ALA A 145 -15.46 -2.72 -9.64
N THR A 146 -15.33 -4.01 -9.31
CA THR A 146 -14.04 -4.64 -9.00
C THR A 146 -13.10 -4.67 -10.21
N ILE A 147 -13.62 -4.98 -11.40
CA ILE A 147 -12.86 -4.91 -12.66
C ILE A 147 -12.34 -3.49 -12.87
N LYS A 148 -13.20 -2.48 -12.68
CA LYS A 148 -12.81 -1.08 -12.85
C LYS A 148 -11.76 -0.63 -11.83
N VAL A 149 -11.87 -1.05 -10.57
CA VAL A 149 -10.82 -0.80 -9.58
C VAL A 149 -9.49 -1.40 -10.01
N ARG A 150 -9.47 -2.68 -10.41
CA ARG A 150 -8.23 -3.35 -10.87
C ARG A 150 -7.64 -2.71 -12.12
N LYS A 151 -8.48 -2.05 -12.93
CA LYS A 151 -8.05 -1.30 -14.10
C LYS A 151 -7.23 -0.08 -13.72
N PHE A 152 -7.67 0.70 -12.73
CA PHE A 152 -7.10 2.01 -12.42
C PHE A 152 -6.25 2.05 -11.15
N HIS A 153 -6.25 1.00 -10.34
CA HIS A 153 -5.50 0.94 -9.09
C HIS A 153 -4.61 -0.29 -9.01
N PRO A 154 -3.36 -0.16 -8.53
CA PRO A 154 -2.54 -1.31 -8.21
C PRO A 154 -3.14 -2.09 -7.04
N ILE A 155 -2.98 -3.42 -7.11
CA ILE A 155 -3.31 -4.35 -6.04
C ILE A 155 -2.02 -4.99 -5.53
N TYR A 156 -1.73 -4.80 -4.26
CA TYR A 156 -0.52 -5.31 -3.61
C TYR A 156 -0.81 -6.55 -2.78
N GLY A 157 0.15 -7.45 -2.66
CA GLY A 157 0.01 -8.70 -1.92
C GLY A 157 1.16 -9.66 -2.17
N ASP A 158 0.90 -10.96 -1.94
CA ASP A 158 1.82 -12.01 -2.38
C ASP A 158 1.62 -12.25 -3.89
N PRO A 159 2.65 -12.05 -4.74
CA PRO A 159 2.54 -12.34 -6.16
C PRO A 159 2.22 -13.80 -6.49
N LYS A 160 2.44 -14.74 -5.56
CA LYS A 160 2.06 -16.15 -5.72
C LYS A 160 0.59 -16.42 -5.38
N ASP A 161 -0.12 -15.47 -4.80
CA ASP A 161 -1.55 -15.60 -4.55
C ASP A 161 -2.31 -15.46 -5.88
N THR A 162 -2.88 -16.59 -6.33
CA THR A 162 -3.72 -16.65 -7.53
C THR A 162 -5.18 -16.99 -7.22
N ALA A 163 -5.64 -16.75 -5.99
CA ALA A 163 -7.02 -17.06 -5.59
C ALA A 163 -8.04 -16.26 -6.41
N HIS A 164 -7.72 -15.01 -6.76
CA HIS A 164 -8.66 -14.08 -7.41
C HIS A 164 -8.16 -13.49 -8.75
N THR A 165 -6.89 -13.68 -9.08
CA THR A 165 -6.22 -13.12 -10.26
C THR A 165 -5.14 -14.07 -10.75
N LYS A 166 -4.72 -13.96 -12.02
CA LYS A 166 -3.73 -14.87 -12.64
C LYS A 166 -2.82 -14.10 -13.61
N GLY A 167 -1.70 -14.72 -13.99
CA GLY A 167 -0.80 -14.18 -15.01
C GLY A 167 -0.24 -12.80 -14.63
N GLU A 168 -0.46 -11.80 -15.48
CA GLU A 168 0.04 -10.43 -15.27
C GLU A 168 -0.82 -9.62 -14.29
N ASP A 169 -2.01 -10.09 -13.95
CA ASP A 169 -2.98 -9.38 -13.10
C ASP A 169 -2.83 -9.71 -11.61
N ARG A 170 -1.98 -10.68 -11.28
CA ARG A 170 -1.73 -11.10 -9.89
C ARG A 170 -1.16 -9.97 -9.03
N PRO A 171 -1.23 -10.06 -7.69
CA PRO A 171 -0.79 -8.99 -6.81
C PRO A 171 0.66 -8.58 -7.07
N LEU A 172 0.97 -7.30 -6.87
CA LEU A 172 2.34 -6.78 -6.89
C LEU A 172 2.96 -6.88 -5.49
N PRO A 173 4.28 -7.12 -5.35
CA PRO A 173 4.94 -7.02 -4.06
C PRO A 173 4.77 -5.63 -3.45
N TYR A 174 4.51 -5.56 -2.15
CA TYR A 174 4.42 -4.31 -1.41
C TYR A 174 5.67 -3.44 -1.55
N GLU A 175 6.84 -4.06 -1.70
CA GLU A 175 8.11 -3.38 -1.87
C GLU A 175 8.13 -2.43 -3.08
N LEU A 176 7.33 -2.68 -4.12
CA LEU A 176 7.28 -1.82 -5.31
C LEU A 176 6.51 -0.51 -5.12
N LYS A 177 5.85 -0.32 -3.97
CA LYS A 177 4.86 0.75 -3.78
C LYS A 177 5.41 2.15 -4.05
N ASP A 178 6.59 2.48 -3.54
CA ASP A 178 7.21 3.81 -3.76
C ASP A 178 7.44 4.09 -5.24
N ARG A 179 8.10 3.16 -5.92
CA ARG A 179 8.44 3.29 -7.34
C ARG A 179 7.19 3.41 -8.22
N ILE A 180 6.13 2.68 -7.87
CA ILE A 180 4.83 2.79 -8.55
C ILE A 180 4.17 4.14 -8.27
N ASN A 181 4.19 4.63 -7.02
CA ASN A 181 3.65 5.94 -6.67
C ASN A 181 4.37 7.06 -7.45
N ILE A 182 5.71 7.04 -7.46
CA ILE A 182 6.54 7.98 -8.23
C ILE A 182 6.19 7.92 -9.72
N TYR A 183 6.05 6.72 -10.27
CA TYR A 183 5.63 6.54 -11.66
C TYR A 183 4.24 7.15 -11.92
N ILE A 184 3.25 6.87 -11.07
CA ILE A 184 1.89 7.41 -11.20
C ILE A 184 1.92 8.94 -11.18
N GLU A 185 2.61 9.55 -10.22
CA GLU A 185 2.71 10.99 -10.08
C GLU A 185 3.37 11.65 -11.30
N LYS A 186 4.46 11.06 -11.80
CA LYS A 186 5.15 11.55 -12.98
C LYS A 186 4.24 11.50 -14.21
N ARG A 187 3.56 10.37 -14.45
CA ARG A 187 2.67 10.18 -15.61
C ARG A 187 1.45 11.08 -15.55
N ALA A 188 0.91 11.32 -14.36
CA ALA A 188 -0.20 12.25 -14.16
C ALA A 188 0.17 13.69 -14.54
N LYS A 189 1.42 14.11 -14.30
CA LYS A 189 1.93 15.45 -14.64
C LYS A 189 2.29 15.60 -16.12
N GLU A 190 2.94 14.59 -16.71
CA GLU A 190 3.57 14.71 -18.03
C GLU A 190 2.64 14.40 -19.21
N SER A 191 1.63 13.53 -19.05
CA SER A 191 0.85 13.02 -20.19
C SER A 191 -0.48 12.39 -19.79
N SER A 192 -1.32 13.12 -19.06
CA SER A 192 -2.58 12.61 -18.50
C SER A 192 -3.48 11.89 -19.53
N GLY A 193 -3.58 12.41 -20.75
CA GLY A 193 -4.37 11.80 -21.84
C GLY A 193 -3.81 10.46 -22.35
N ASN A 194 -2.51 10.39 -22.62
CA ASN A 194 -1.86 9.16 -23.09
C ASN A 194 -1.80 8.10 -21.98
N TYR A 195 -1.63 8.53 -20.74
CA TYR A 195 -1.55 7.64 -19.59
C TYR A 195 -2.86 6.88 -19.38
N LYS A 196 -4.02 7.58 -19.45
CA LYS A 196 -5.32 6.92 -19.39
C LYS A 196 -5.48 5.89 -20.52
N ALA A 197 -5.11 6.25 -21.76
CA ALA A 197 -5.23 5.33 -22.89
C ALA A 197 -4.34 4.07 -22.76
N GLU A 198 -3.17 4.19 -22.13
CA GLU A 198 -2.31 3.03 -21.85
C GLU A 198 -2.89 2.11 -20.78
N ILE A 199 -3.46 2.67 -19.71
CA ILE A 199 -4.19 1.91 -18.70
C ILE A 199 -5.35 1.17 -19.36
N GLU A 200 -6.10 1.84 -20.26
CA GLU A 200 -7.22 1.24 -21.01
C GLU A 200 -6.80 0.06 -21.89
N LYS A 201 -5.55 0.03 -22.38
CA LYS A 201 -5.02 -1.08 -23.17
C LYS A 201 -4.51 -2.26 -22.34
N ALA A 202 -4.17 -2.05 -21.07
CA ALA A 202 -3.72 -3.12 -20.17
C ALA A 202 -4.91 -3.89 -19.59
N THR A 203 -4.75 -5.16 -19.22
CA THR A 203 -5.81 -5.93 -18.54
C THR A 203 -6.13 -5.35 -17.16
N THR A 204 -5.09 -5.02 -16.41
CA THR A 204 -5.15 -4.34 -15.10
C THR A 204 -4.01 -3.34 -14.97
N PHE A 205 -4.08 -2.51 -13.93
CA PHE A 205 -2.97 -1.65 -13.54
C PHE A 205 -1.71 -2.48 -13.21
N ASN A 206 -1.87 -3.64 -12.58
CA ASN A 206 -0.76 -4.54 -12.27
C ASN A 206 -0.04 -5.04 -13.53
N ALA A 207 -0.81 -5.39 -14.58
CA ALA A 207 -0.24 -5.78 -15.86
C ALA A 207 0.51 -4.63 -16.55
N LEU A 208 -0.01 -3.40 -16.45
CA LEU A 208 0.70 -2.21 -16.91
C LEU A 208 2.04 -2.05 -16.16
N VAL A 209 2.03 -2.12 -14.83
CA VAL A 209 3.26 -2.00 -14.03
C VAL A 209 4.31 -3.02 -14.44
N ARG A 210 3.93 -4.31 -14.58
CA ARG A 210 4.86 -5.35 -15.02
C ARG A 210 5.42 -5.10 -16.42
N LYS A 211 4.60 -4.61 -17.34
CA LYS A 211 5.04 -4.19 -18.68
C LYS A 211 6.06 -3.05 -18.60
N GLU A 212 5.80 -2.02 -17.80
CA GLU A 212 6.70 -0.87 -17.68
C GLU A 212 8.02 -1.22 -16.95
N ILE A 213 7.98 -2.13 -15.97
CA ILE A 213 9.18 -2.71 -15.35
C ILE A 213 10.04 -3.43 -16.39
N ARG A 214 9.44 -4.32 -17.20
CA ARG A 214 10.17 -5.04 -18.27
C ARG A 214 10.73 -4.10 -19.33
N ALA A 215 10.07 -2.96 -19.57
CA ALA A 215 10.55 -1.92 -20.48
C ALA A 215 11.61 -0.99 -19.86
N GLY A 216 11.98 -1.17 -18.58
CA GLY A 216 12.96 -0.32 -17.89
C GLY A 216 12.45 1.10 -17.62
N LYS A 217 11.13 1.30 -17.58
CA LYS A 217 10.50 2.62 -17.39
C LYS A 217 10.01 2.87 -15.96
N LEU A 218 10.13 1.86 -15.10
CA LEU A 218 9.95 1.93 -13.65
C LEU A 218 11.30 1.77 -12.94
#